data_AF-A0A2W1H513-F1
#
_entry.id   AF-A0A2W1H513-F1
#
_cell.length_a   1.000
_cell.length_b   1.000
_cell.length_c   1.000
_cell.angle_alpha   90.00
_cell.angle_beta   90.00
_cell.angle_gamma   90.00
#
_symmetry.space_group_name_H-M   'P 1'
#
loop_
_entity.id
_entity.type
_entity.pdbx_description
1 polymer ?
#
loop_
_entity_poly.entity_id
_entity_poly.type
_entity_poly.pdbx_seq_one_letter_code
_entity_poly.pdbx_strand_id
1 'polypeptide(L)'
;MFSQAHITLLPRELRNMIYDELLGKKTYIYDDEAGKLKQPDSTSVYLAFALLCRIIHHEMYDYAFRNKTCTFKPIQAHERHYTWPNDFGWQFFARRQAEEMLLMILRRYITDNVQDKLLYHHPQFRRLLNCILRDRCPSPLLGQRCGEAPSLQTYFMRHALRLILEWSPPLDEKILEMLNTMSKTDLIPWVVPSHHTVSEGQKNHERNMVTCFHSKGKPPKNRDSKYCFSAAAGTIRFLHSMPIEARSRLRRIIIVENQPSVAHPQCHAQGLISFCLEKPQLRIERRIDLSKCAFQCQWFKSRYQLYAELWPPNKDYTNNPRDIPHAISSITSWLVEAKALASQGMPHDAFTLVLEDLSSTELGFAIFQELKWVACVQLLFELDIEALHAVHAPAWTEQIKCSWYNYRGFPQDAEDTISRKSIVRCNFETGGSWIADEMAKPGGMSADALRTILRNIVLPNFTMCL
;
A
#
# COMPACT_ATOMS: atom_id res chain seq x y z
N MET A 1 58.58 -3.73 -26.99
CA MET A 1 57.44 -2.84 -27.30
C MET A 1 56.18 -3.51 -26.80
N PHE A 2 55.64 -3.10 -25.64
CA PHE A 2 54.30 -3.53 -25.24
C PHE A 2 53.31 -2.64 -25.99
N SER A 3 52.62 -3.19 -27.01
CA SER A 3 51.55 -2.46 -27.69
C SER A 3 50.45 -2.17 -26.66
N GLN A 4 49.98 -0.93 -26.58
CA GLN A 4 48.81 -0.58 -25.77
C GLN A 4 47.64 -1.47 -26.21
N ALA A 5 47.26 -2.43 -25.37
CA ALA A 5 46.08 -3.25 -25.61
C ALA A 5 44.84 -2.35 -25.44
N HIS A 6 44.18 -2.04 -26.55
CA HIS A 6 42.90 -1.34 -26.51
C HIS A 6 41.85 -2.28 -25.89
N ILE A 7 41.26 -1.87 -24.76
CA ILE A 7 40.25 -2.67 -24.05
C ILE A 7 39.07 -3.08 -24.94
N THR A 8 38.77 -2.32 -26.00
CA THR A 8 37.73 -2.63 -27.00
C THR A 8 38.07 -3.84 -27.88
N LEU A 9 39.35 -4.24 -27.96
CA LEU A 9 39.80 -5.44 -28.68
C LEU A 9 39.62 -6.73 -27.86
N LEU A 10 39.42 -6.62 -26.54
CA LEU A 10 39.13 -7.78 -25.71
C LEU A 10 37.75 -8.35 -26.05
N PRO A 11 37.54 -9.67 -26.04
CA PRO A 11 36.20 -10.28 -26.14
C PRO A 11 35.21 -9.71 -25.11
N ARG A 12 33.91 -9.75 -25.45
CA ARG A 12 32.84 -9.15 -24.62
C ARG A 12 32.82 -9.74 -23.21
N GLU A 13 33.13 -11.02 -23.08
CA GLU A 13 33.18 -11.78 -21.84
C GLU A 13 34.25 -11.21 -20.91
N LEU A 14 35.47 -10.98 -21.43
CA LEU A 14 36.57 -10.38 -20.65
C LEU A 14 36.26 -8.92 -20.28
N ARG A 15 35.63 -8.16 -21.18
CA ARG A 15 35.20 -6.79 -20.85
C ARG A 15 34.16 -6.79 -19.73
N ASN A 16 33.20 -7.70 -19.75
CA ASN A 16 32.21 -7.85 -18.68
C ASN A 16 32.85 -8.20 -17.34
N MET A 17 33.86 -9.08 -17.32
CA MET A 17 34.63 -9.38 -16.10
C MET A 17 35.34 -8.14 -15.56
N ILE A 18 35.94 -7.33 -16.43
CA ILE A 18 36.55 -6.04 -16.05
C ILE A 18 35.48 -5.09 -15.51
N TYR A 19 34.30 -5.03 -16.14
CA TYR A 19 33.21 -4.19 -15.67
C TYR A 19 32.67 -4.62 -14.31
N ASP A 20 32.63 -5.92 -14.02
CA ASP A 20 32.24 -6.39 -12.70
C ASP A 20 33.19 -5.91 -11.61
N GLU A 21 34.50 -5.97 -11.88
CA GLU A 21 35.52 -5.47 -10.96
C GLU A 21 35.42 -3.94 -10.78
N LEU A 22 35.29 -3.19 -11.88
CA LEU A 22 35.21 -1.72 -11.85
C LEU A 22 33.93 -1.18 -11.21
N LEU A 23 32.79 -1.83 -11.47
CA LEU A 23 31.49 -1.41 -10.96
C LEU A 23 31.26 -1.86 -9.52
N GLY A 24 32.15 -2.70 -8.97
CA GLY A 24 32.10 -3.18 -7.60
C GLY A 24 30.88 -4.05 -7.29
N LYS A 25 30.34 -3.91 -6.08
CA LYS A 25 29.24 -4.74 -5.54
C LYS A 25 28.04 -4.82 -6.49
N LYS A 26 27.26 -5.90 -6.39
CA LYS A 26 26.09 -6.17 -7.26
C LYS A 26 24.88 -5.25 -7.02
N THR A 27 24.99 -4.25 -6.16
CA THR A 27 23.86 -3.42 -5.72
C THR A 27 24.25 -1.95 -5.68
N TYR A 28 23.38 -1.09 -6.22
CA TYR A 28 23.42 0.36 -6.06
C TYR A 28 22.35 0.82 -5.08
N ILE A 29 22.64 1.89 -4.34
CA ILE A 29 21.70 2.54 -3.42
C ILE A 29 21.38 3.91 -3.99
N TYR A 30 20.09 4.22 -4.11
CA TYR A 30 19.65 5.55 -4.49
C TYR A 30 19.84 6.54 -3.34
N ASP A 31 20.58 7.60 -3.62
CA ASP A 31 20.72 8.78 -2.76
C ASP A 31 19.78 9.86 -3.27
N ASP A 32 18.79 10.18 -2.46
CA ASP A 32 17.77 11.16 -2.80
C ASP A 32 18.30 12.60 -2.81
N GLU A 33 19.21 12.94 -1.91
CA GLU A 33 19.78 14.28 -1.81
C GLU A 33 20.63 14.59 -3.05
N ALA A 34 21.41 13.59 -3.48
CA ALA A 34 22.24 13.71 -4.68
C ALA A 34 21.45 13.49 -5.98
N GLY A 35 20.24 12.91 -5.90
CA GLY A 35 19.47 12.45 -7.06
C GLY A 35 20.21 11.39 -7.88
N LYS A 36 21.07 10.58 -7.25
CA LYS A 36 22.03 9.69 -7.92
C LYS A 36 22.13 8.32 -7.27
N LEU A 37 22.50 7.33 -8.06
CA LEU A 37 22.88 6.01 -7.56
C LEU A 37 24.32 6.04 -7.01
N LYS A 38 24.54 5.44 -5.85
CA LYS A 38 25.84 5.27 -5.19
C LYS A 38 26.09 3.79 -4.91
N GLN A 39 27.35 3.43 -4.68
CA GLN A 39 27.68 2.11 -4.17
C GLN A 39 27.34 2.00 -2.67
N PRO A 40 27.23 0.78 -2.10
CA PRO A 40 26.88 0.59 -0.69
C PRO A 40 27.90 1.16 0.30
N ASP A 41 29.15 1.37 -0.13
CA ASP A 41 30.21 2.03 0.64
C ASP A 41 30.21 3.56 0.49
N SER A 42 29.14 4.13 -0.08
CA SER A 42 28.97 5.56 -0.36
C SER A 42 29.91 6.14 -1.40
N THR A 43 30.71 5.31 -2.09
CA THR A 43 31.48 5.78 -3.24
C THR A 43 30.55 6.06 -4.41
N SER A 44 30.87 7.09 -5.20
CA SER A 44 30.15 7.34 -6.45
C SER A 44 30.37 6.16 -7.40
N VAL A 45 29.35 5.83 -8.20
CA VAL A 45 29.53 4.85 -9.27
C VAL A 45 30.64 5.36 -10.17
N TYR A 46 31.76 4.64 -10.21
CA TYR A 46 33.00 5.08 -10.83
C TYR A 46 32.81 5.20 -12.35
N LEU A 47 32.36 6.38 -12.80
CA LEU A 47 32.12 6.71 -14.20
C LEU A 47 33.37 7.27 -14.88
N ALA A 48 34.49 7.48 -14.16
CA ALA A 48 35.72 8.02 -14.73
C ALA A 48 36.20 7.21 -15.96
N PHE A 49 36.06 5.89 -15.92
CA PHE A 49 36.39 5.03 -17.07
C PHE A 49 35.39 5.14 -18.22
N ALA A 50 34.10 5.36 -17.89
CA ALA A 50 33.04 5.60 -18.86
C ALA A 50 33.13 7.00 -19.50
N LEU A 51 33.87 7.94 -18.93
CA LEU A 51 34.08 9.27 -19.52
C LEU A 51 35.20 9.29 -20.57
N LEU A 52 36.06 8.26 -20.60
CA LEU A 52 37.21 8.19 -21.52
C LEU A 52 36.81 7.72 -22.93
N CYS A 53 35.77 6.90 -23.09
CA CYS A 53 35.37 6.35 -24.38
C CYS A 53 33.86 6.12 -24.46
N ARG A 54 33.20 6.67 -25.49
CA ARG A 54 31.74 6.52 -25.70
C ARG A 54 31.27 5.07 -25.86
N ILE A 55 32.07 4.22 -26.50
CA ILE A 55 31.73 2.79 -26.66
C ILE A 55 31.71 2.11 -25.31
N ILE A 56 32.79 2.26 -24.54
CA ILE A 56 32.91 1.73 -23.17
C ILE A 56 31.81 2.31 -22.30
N HIS A 57 31.49 3.60 -22.44
CA HIS A 57 30.39 4.24 -21.73
C HIS A 57 29.07 3.51 -21.96
N HIS A 58 28.66 3.35 -23.22
CA HIS A 58 27.40 2.70 -23.55
C HIS A 58 27.37 1.23 -23.11
N GLU A 59 28.49 0.53 -23.29
CA GLU A 59 28.66 -0.87 -22.90
C GLU A 59 28.58 -1.08 -21.40
N MET A 60 29.28 -0.24 -20.61
CA MET A 60 29.28 -0.28 -19.15
C MET A 60 27.94 0.14 -18.58
N TYR A 61 27.32 1.19 -19.13
CA TYR A 61 26.02 1.67 -18.69
C TYR A 61 24.96 0.59 -18.90
N ASP A 62 24.96 -0.05 -20.08
CA ASP A 62 24.08 -1.18 -20.35
C ASP A 62 24.36 -2.38 -19.44
N TYR A 63 25.64 -2.70 -19.21
CA TYR A 63 26.02 -3.78 -18.30
C TYR A 63 25.58 -3.53 -16.86
N ALA A 64 25.77 -2.31 -16.35
CA ALA A 64 25.43 -1.92 -14.99
C ALA A 64 23.93 -2.08 -14.73
N PHE A 65 23.07 -1.51 -15.57
CA PHE A 65 21.62 -1.59 -15.34
C PHE A 65 21.02 -2.98 -15.58
N ARG A 66 21.67 -3.81 -16.42
CA ARG A 66 21.24 -5.19 -16.64
C ARG A 66 21.61 -6.12 -15.50
N ASN A 67 22.78 -5.93 -14.89
CA ASN A 67 23.36 -6.90 -13.96
C ASN A 67 23.38 -6.44 -12.50
N LYS A 68 23.17 -5.16 -12.23
CA LYS A 68 23.17 -4.61 -10.86
C LYS A 68 21.74 -4.32 -10.40
N THR A 69 21.53 -4.51 -9.12
CA THR A 69 20.24 -4.24 -8.46
C THR A 69 20.21 -2.81 -7.94
N CYS A 70 19.16 -2.05 -8.22
CA CYS A 70 19.00 -0.71 -7.65
C CYS A 70 18.11 -0.77 -6.41
N THR A 71 18.61 -0.30 -5.27
CA THR A 71 17.90 -0.31 -3.99
C THR A 71 17.48 1.09 -3.59
N PHE A 72 16.21 1.24 -3.21
CA PHE A 72 15.61 2.49 -2.79
C PHE A 72 15.15 2.39 -1.33
N LYS A 73 15.26 3.50 -0.61
CA LYS A 73 14.81 3.67 0.78
C LYS A 73 13.86 4.87 0.87
N PRO A 74 13.08 5.01 1.96
CA PRO A 74 12.13 6.09 2.09
C PRO A 74 12.83 7.44 2.14
N ILE A 75 12.23 8.44 1.49
CA ILE A 75 12.77 9.80 1.40
C ILE A 75 12.44 10.53 2.70
N GLN A 76 13.48 10.79 3.48
CA GLN A 76 13.34 11.52 4.73
C GLN A 76 13.23 13.03 4.45
N ALA A 77 12.42 13.70 5.27
CA ALA A 77 12.43 15.14 5.30
C ALA A 77 13.78 15.62 5.84
N HIS A 78 14.45 16.51 5.10
CA HIS A 78 15.63 17.21 5.60
C HIS A 78 15.24 18.03 6.84
N GLU A 79 16.17 18.22 7.79
CA GLU A 79 15.97 19.00 9.01
C GLU A 79 15.22 20.35 8.83
N ARG A 80 15.41 21.02 7.68
CA ARG A 80 14.74 22.30 7.38
C ARG A 80 13.28 22.18 6.94
N HIS A 81 12.81 20.98 6.58
CA HIS A 81 11.49 20.71 6.01
C HIS A 81 10.80 19.52 6.69
N TYR A 82 11.00 19.32 7.99
CA TYR A 82 10.46 18.17 8.75
C TYR A 82 8.94 17.95 8.63
N THR A 83 8.17 19.00 8.33
CA THR A 83 6.70 18.90 8.19
C THR A 83 6.24 18.52 6.79
N TRP A 84 7.10 18.60 5.77
CA TRP A 84 6.69 18.49 4.37
C TRP A 84 5.97 17.17 4.02
N PRO A 85 6.45 15.98 4.41
CA PRO A 85 5.69 14.74 4.25
C PRO A 85 4.37 14.76 5.03
N ASN A 86 4.38 15.27 6.27
CA ASN A 86 3.19 15.34 7.12
C ASN A 86 2.09 16.21 6.52
N ASP A 87 2.46 17.38 6.01
CA ASP A 87 1.53 18.33 5.41
C ASP A 87 0.89 17.71 4.16
N PHE A 88 1.68 17.01 3.33
CA PHE A 88 1.14 16.26 2.19
C PHE A 88 0.23 15.10 2.62
N GLY A 89 0.66 14.32 3.61
CA GLY A 89 -0.14 13.21 4.16
C GLY A 89 -1.49 13.68 4.69
N TRP A 90 -1.51 14.83 5.38
CA TRP A 90 -2.73 15.43 5.89
C TRP A 90 -3.64 15.92 4.77
N GLN A 91 -3.10 16.61 3.76
CA GLN A 91 -3.89 17.03 2.59
C GLN A 91 -4.52 15.83 1.88
N PHE A 92 -3.75 14.75 1.69
CA PHE A 92 -4.25 13.52 1.07
C PHE A 92 -5.38 12.89 1.90
N PHE A 93 -5.17 12.76 3.20
CA PHE A 93 -6.15 12.19 4.12
C PHE A 93 -7.44 13.02 4.20
N ALA A 94 -7.32 14.34 4.36
CA ALA A 94 -8.45 15.25 4.44
C ALA A 94 -9.26 15.26 3.13
N ARG A 95 -8.59 15.22 1.98
CA ARG A 95 -9.27 15.07 0.69
C ARG A 95 -10.04 13.77 0.61
N ARG A 96 -9.43 12.63 0.97
CA ARG A 96 -10.11 11.33 0.93
C ARG A 96 -11.38 11.34 1.77
N GLN A 97 -11.30 11.86 3.00
CA GLN A 97 -12.49 12.00 3.85
C GLN A 97 -13.56 12.92 3.23
N ALA A 98 -13.15 14.01 2.59
CA ALA A 98 -14.09 14.90 1.91
C ALA A 98 -14.78 14.18 0.73
N GLU A 99 -14.05 13.39 -0.07
CA GLU A 99 -14.61 12.57 -1.16
C GLU A 99 -15.62 11.54 -0.62
N GLU A 100 -15.27 10.82 0.45
CA GLU A 100 -16.16 9.86 1.14
C GLU A 100 -17.45 10.54 1.63
N MET A 101 -17.32 11.66 2.33
CA MET A 101 -18.45 12.42 2.86
C MET A 101 -19.33 12.98 1.74
N LEU A 102 -18.73 13.57 0.71
CA LEU A 102 -19.48 14.13 -0.42
C LEU A 102 -20.24 13.05 -1.17
N LEU A 103 -19.66 11.86 -1.35
CA LEU A 103 -20.39 10.75 -1.96
C LEU A 103 -21.61 10.38 -1.12
N MET A 104 -21.48 10.36 0.20
CA MET A 104 -22.61 10.12 1.08
C MET A 104 -23.66 11.22 0.95
N ILE A 105 -23.30 12.50 0.95
CA ILE A 105 -24.26 13.62 0.78
C ILE A 105 -24.96 13.53 -0.58
N LEU A 106 -24.21 13.20 -1.63
CA LEU A 106 -24.67 13.20 -3.01
C LEU A 106 -25.30 11.88 -3.46
N ARG A 107 -25.38 10.87 -2.59
CA ARG A 107 -25.91 9.53 -2.91
C ARG A 107 -27.30 9.55 -3.54
N ARG A 108 -28.14 10.52 -3.16
CA ARG A 108 -29.49 10.72 -3.72
C ARG A 108 -29.51 11.09 -5.21
N TYR A 109 -28.38 11.51 -5.77
CA TYR A 109 -28.23 11.85 -7.18
C TYR A 109 -27.63 10.71 -8.01
N ILE A 110 -27.39 9.53 -7.41
CA ILE A 110 -26.97 8.33 -8.12
C ILE A 110 -28.21 7.73 -8.82
N THR A 111 -28.54 8.25 -10.00
CA THR A 111 -29.62 7.75 -10.87
C THR A 111 -29.30 6.36 -11.41
N ASP A 112 -30.29 5.64 -11.93
CA ASP A 112 -30.09 4.30 -12.51
C ASP A 112 -29.02 4.30 -13.63
N ASN A 113 -28.98 5.34 -14.46
CA ASN A 113 -27.93 5.51 -15.47
C ASN A 113 -26.53 5.66 -14.85
N VAL A 114 -26.40 6.39 -13.73
CA VAL A 114 -25.13 6.50 -13.00
C VAL A 114 -24.76 5.15 -12.37
N GLN A 115 -25.74 4.42 -11.83
CA GLN A 115 -25.52 3.06 -11.28
C GLN A 115 -25.03 2.10 -12.36
N ASP A 116 -25.66 2.07 -13.54
CA ASP A 116 -25.28 1.19 -14.63
C ASP A 116 -23.86 1.47 -15.11
N LYS A 117 -23.51 2.76 -15.31
CA LYS A 117 -22.13 3.16 -15.65
C LYS A 117 -21.13 2.77 -14.55
N LEU A 118 -21.50 2.97 -13.28
CA LEU A 118 -20.65 2.57 -12.18
C LEU A 118 -20.42 1.06 -12.18
N LEU A 119 -21.48 0.26 -12.29
CA LEU A 119 -21.40 -1.20 -12.27
C LEU A 119 -20.73 -1.79 -13.51
N TYR A 120 -20.78 -1.09 -14.65
CA TYR A 120 -20.03 -1.45 -15.85
C TYR A 120 -18.51 -1.35 -15.61
N HIS A 121 -18.05 -0.27 -14.99
CA HIS A 121 -16.62 -0.05 -14.72
C HIS A 121 -16.12 -0.68 -13.40
N HIS A 122 -17.02 -0.87 -12.44
CA HIS A 122 -16.74 -1.25 -11.05
C HIS A 122 -17.67 -2.37 -10.56
N PRO A 123 -17.78 -3.50 -11.28
CA PRO A 123 -18.74 -4.56 -10.95
C PRO A 123 -18.55 -5.12 -9.53
N GLN A 124 -17.31 -5.15 -9.04
CA GLN A 124 -16.96 -5.62 -7.70
C GLN A 124 -17.56 -4.76 -6.58
N PHE A 125 -17.83 -3.47 -6.85
CA PHE A 125 -18.41 -2.55 -5.87
C PHE A 125 -19.94 -2.58 -5.82
N ARG A 126 -20.61 -3.53 -6.49
CA ARG A 126 -22.08 -3.65 -6.49
C ARG A 126 -22.69 -3.69 -5.08
N ARG A 127 -22.10 -4.47 -4.17
CA ARG A 127 -22.60 -4.57 -2.79
C ARG A 127 -22.48 -3.23 -2.05
N LEU A 128 -21.35 -2.55 -2.21
CA LEU A 128 -21.13 -1.24 -1.62
C LEU A 128 -22.12 -0.21 -2.18
N LEU A 129 -22.29 -0.14 -3.50
CA LEU A 129 -23.24 0.75 -4.15
C LEU A 129 -24.67 0.55 -3.62
N ASN A 130 -25.12 -0.70 -3.51
CA ASN A 130 -26.43 -1.03 -2.94
C ASN A 130 -26.56 -0.55 -1.48
N CYS A 131 -25.49 -0.58 -0.69
CA CYS A 131 -25.50 -0.11 0.69
C CYS A 131 -25.53 1.41 0.79
N ILE A 132 -24.81 2.11 -0.10
CA ILE A 132 -24.85 3.56 -0.23
C ILE A 132 -26.28 4.00 -0.57
N LEU A 133 -26.91 3.37 -1.56
CA LEU A 133 -28.27 3.73 -2.01
C LEU A 133 -29.36 3.46 -0.97
N ARG A 134 -29.19 2.44 -0.11
CA ARG A 134 -30.18 2.06 0.91
C ARG A 134 -30.00 2.76 2.26
N ASP A 135 -29.07 3.70 2.35
CA ASP A 135 -28.68 4.37 3.59
C ASP A 135 -28.25 3.41 4.72
N ARG A 136 -27.70 2.25 4.33
CA ARG A 136 -27.20 1.23 5.26
C ARG A 136 -25.69 1.27 5.43
N CYS A 137 -25.01 2.16 4.71
CA CYS A 137 -23.57 2.33 4.81
C CYS A 137 -23.24 3.24 6.00
N PRO A 138 -22.70 2.73 7.11
CA PRO A 138 -22.20 3.59 8.17
C PRO A 138 -21.06 4.44 7.59
N SER A 139 -21.12 5.75 7.84
CA SER A 139 -20.21 6.75 7.28
C SER A 139 -18.70 6.46 7.40
N PRO A 140 -18.20 5.64 8.35
CA PRO A 140 -16.78 5.32 8.35
C PRO A 140 -16.42 4.00 7.63
N LEU A 141 -17.38 3.19 7.16
CA LEU A 141 -17.10 1.89 6.50
C LEU A 141 -16.53 2.01 5.07
N LEU A 142 -16.34 3.23 4.56
CA LEU A 142 -15.58 3.46 3.34
C LEU A 142 -14.04 3.30 3.52
N GLY A 143 -13.60 2.85 4.71
CA GLY A 143 -12.25 2.34 4.96
C GLY A 143 -12.06 0.88 4.54
N GLN A 144 -10.87 0.33 4.85
CA GLN A 144 -10.25 -0.97 4.44
C GLN A 144 -11.13 -2.25 4.39
N ARG A 145 -12.41 -2.22 4.77
CA ARG A 145 -13.27 -3.38 4.97
C ARG A 145 -14.37 -3.56 3.92
N CYS A 146 -14.36 -2.79 2.84
CA CYS A 146 -15.33 -2.95 1.75
C CYS A 146 -15.14 -4.23 0.92
N GLY A 147 -14.16 -5.07 1.27
CA GLY A 147 -13.86 -6.31 0.55
C GLY A 147 -12.87 -6.14 -0.60
N GLU A 148 -12.48 -4.91 -0.91
CA GLU A 148 -11.60 -4.54 -2.02
C GLU A 148 -10.42 -3.70 -1.54
N ALA A 149 -9.42 -3.51 -2.41
CA ALA A 149 -8.28 -2.65 -2.12
C ALA A 149 -8.73 -1.20 -1.85
N PRO A 150 -8.23 -0.54 -0.78
CA PRO A 150 -8.57 0.86 -0.45
C PRO A 150 -8.35 1.85 -1.60
N SER A 151 -7.39 1.60 -2.47
CA SER A 151 -7.13 2.39 -3.68
C SER A 151 -8.22 2.23 -4.73
N LEU A 152 -8.69 1.01 -5.00
CA LEU A 152 -9.81 0.74 -5.91
C LEU A 152 -11.08 1.41 -5.42
N GLN A 153 -11.31 1.40 -4.11
CA GLN A 153 -12.42 2.12 -3.50
C GLN A 153 -12.31 3.62 -3.71
N THR A 154 -11.13 4.20 -3.50
CA THR A 154 -10.87 5.63 -3.80
C THR A 154 -11.21 5.95 -5.27
N TYR A 155 -10.80 5.09 -6.20
CA TYR A 155 -11.12 5.28 -7.61
C TYR A 155 -12.61 5.19 -7.91
N PHE A 156 -13.31 4.19 -7.33
CA PHE A 156 -14.76 4.07 -7.42
C PHE A 156 -15.48 5.33 -6.92
N MET A 157 -15.09 5.85 -5.75
CA MET A 157 -15.72 7.04 -5.17
C MET A 157 -15.51 8.28 -6.04
N ARG A 158 -14.30 8.51 -6.54
CA ARG A 158 -14.01 9.61 -7.47
C ARG A 158 -14.78 9.49 -8.77
N HIS A 159 -14.90 8.27 -9.31
CA HIS A 159 -15.68 8.02 -10.51
C HIS A 159 -17.17 8.31 -10.28
N ALA A 160 -17.72 7.88 -9.14
CA ALA A 160 -19.11 8.16 -8.76
C ALA A 160 -19.37 9.67 -8.64
N LEU A 161 -18.50 10.40 -7.93
CA LEU A 161 -18.60 11.86 -7.82
C LEU A 161 -18.54 12.56 -9.18
N ARG A 162 -17.67 12.10 -10.08
CA ARG A 162 -17.58 12.64 -11.44
C ARG A 162 -18.86 12.41 -12.24
N LEU A 163 -19.40 11.20 -12.24
CA LEU A 163 -20.64 10.87 -12.95
C LEU A 163 -21.85 11.66 -12.40
N ILE A 164 -21.90 11.87 -11.08
CA ILE A 164 -22.93 12.72 -10.46
C ILE A 164 -22.79 14.16 -10.97
N LEU A 165 -21.58 14.71 -11.05
CA LEU A 165 -21.34 16.06 -11.55
C LEU A 165 -21.70 16.23 -13.03
N GLU A 166 -21.40 15.24 -13.86
CA GLU A 166 -21.77 15.24 -15.29
C GLU A 166 -23.28 15.33 -15.50
N TRP A 167 -24.08 14.82 -14.55
CA TRP A 167 -25.54 14.91 -14.60
C TRP A 167 -26.09 16.30 -14.24
N SER A 168 -25.23 17.23 -13.80
CA SER A 168 -25.60 18.61 -13.41
C SER A 168 -26.77 18.71 -12.41
N PRO A 169 -26.71 18.00 -11.25
CA PRO A 169 -27.73 18.10 -10.22
C PRO A 169 -27.84 19.53 -9.67
N PRO A 170 -29.01 19.92 -9.12
CA PRO A 170 -29.13 21.17 -8.39
C PRO A 170 -28.36 21.06 -7.07
N LEU A 171 -27.08 21.45 -7.11
CA LEU A 171 -26.18 21.43 -5.96
C LEU A 171 -26.12 22.80 -5.29
N ASP A 172 -25.96 22.79 -3.98
CA ASP A 172 -25.60 23.97 -3.22
C ASP A 172 -24.24 24.52 -3.70
N GLU A 173 -24.10 25.85 -3.78
CA GLU A 173 -22.91 26.53 -4.28
C GLU A 173 -21.63 26.07 -3.54
N LYS A 174 -21.73 25.82 -2.23
CA LYS A 174 -20.61 25.34 -1.42
C LYS A 174 -20.18 23.93 -1.81
N ILE A 175 -21.14 23.05 -2.12
CA ILE A 175 -20.83 21.69 -2.57
C ILE A 175 -20.15 21.73 -3.94
N LEU A 176 -20.63 22.61 -4.83
CA LEU A 176 -20.04 22.81 -6.15
C LEU A 176 -18.59 23.35 -6.03
N GLU A 177 -18.36 24.31 -5.14
CA GLU A 177 -17.03 24.86 -4.85
C GLU A 177 -16.06 23.78 -4.32
N MET A 178 -16.52 22.93 -3.40
CA MET A 178 -15.73 21.81 -2.88
C MET A 178 -15.36 20.82 -3.99
N LEU A 179 -16.33 20.42 -4.81
CA LEU A 179 -16.11 19.49 -5.93
C LEU A 179 -15.14 20.07 -6.97
N ASN A 180 -15.29 21.35 -7.31
CA ASN A 180 -14.39 22.06 -8.21
C ASN A 180 -12.98 22.22 -7.64
N THR A 181 -12.84 22.41 -6.33
CA THR A 181 -11.53 22.47 -5.67
C THR A 181 -10.83 21.10 -5.71
N MET A 182 -11.59 20.03 -5.49
CA MET A 182 -11.06 18.67 -5.55
C MET A 182 -10.70 18.22 -6.96
N SER A 183 -11.43 18.64 -7.99
CA SER A 183 -11.12 18.29 -9.39
C SER A 183 -9.87 18.99 -9.92
N LYS A 184 -9.54 20.18 -9.40
CA LYS A 184 -8.36 20.97 -9.82
C LYS A 184 -7.04 20.46 -9.26
N THR A 185 -7.07 19.66 -8.20
CA THR A 185 -5.87 19.05 -7.63
C THR A 185 -5.93 17.58 -7.95
N ASP A 186 -4.88 16.97 -8.48
CA ASP A 186 -4.76 15.52 -8.52
C ASP A 186 -3.71 15.10 -7.50
N LEU A 187 -4.17 14.74 -6.30
CA LEU A 187 -3.31 14.17 -5.26
C LEU A 187 -3.11 12.69 -5.59
N ILE A 188 -2.03 12.42 -6.32
CA ILE A 188 -1.55 11.07 -6.63
C ILE A 188 -0.72 10.58 -5.43
N PRO A 189 -1.07 9.44 -4.80
CA PRO A 189 -0.48 9.06 -3.51
C PRO A 189 1.03 8.81 -3.55
N TRP A 190 1.52 8.27 -4.67
CA TRP A 190 2.93 7.93 -4.87
C TRP A 190 3.78 9.05 -5.50
N VAL A 191 3.25 10.27 -5.61
CA VAL A 191 4.02 11.42 -6.08
C VAL A 191 4.72 12.07 -4.89
N VAL A 192 5.98 12.50 -5.10
CA VAL A 192 6.74 13.30 -4.14
C VAL A 192 6.67 14.77 -4.57
N PRO A 193 5.73 15.58 -4.05
CA PRO A 193 5.49 16.95 -4.51
C PRO A 193 6.58 17.91 -4.05
N SER A 194 6.88 18.98 -4.79
CA SER A 194 7.81 19.99 -4.26
C SER A 194 7.29 20.63 -2.97
N HIS A 195 8.19 21.15 -2.12
CA HIS A 195 7.80 21.88 -0.91
C HIS A 195 6.86 23.07 -1.21
N HIS A 196 7.10 23.76 -2.33
CA HIS A 196 6.27 24.87 -2.80
C HIS A 196 4.84 24.39 -3.09
N THR A 197 4.70 23.28 -3.83
CA THR A 197 3.40 22.69 -4.17
C THR A 197 2.59 22.33 -2.92
N VAL A 198 3.23 21.74 -1.91
CA VAL A 198 2.55 21.40 -0.64
C VAL A 198 2.14 22.67 0.12
N SER A 199 3.00 23.69 0.15
CA SER A 199 2.73 24.97 0.82
C SER A 199 1.57 25.73 0.17
N GLU A 200 1.49 25.75 -1.16
CA GLU A 200 0.36 26.32 -1.89
C GLU A 200 -0.92 25.52 -1.67
N GLY A 201 -0.82 24.19 -1.72
CA GLY A 201 -1.92 23.28 -1.41
C GLY A 201 -2.49 23.54 -0.01
N GLN A 202 -1.64 23.80 0.96
CA GLN A 202 -2.05 24.14 2.33
C GLN A 202 -2.77 25.48 2.40
N LYS A 203 -2.26 26.52 1.74
CA LYS A 203 -2.94 27.84 1.69
C LYS A 203 -4.32 27.74 1.05
N ASN A 204 -4.47 26.94 0.00
CA ASN A 204 -5.75 26.71 -0.67
C ASN A 204 -6.69 25.88 0.20
N HIS A 205 -6.16 24.87 0.90
CA HIS A 205 -6.91 24.07 1.86
C HIS A 205 -7.42 24.91 3.02
N GLU A 206 -6.56 25.75 3.61
CA GLU A 206 -6.92 26.67 4.70
C GLU A 206 -7.89 27.77 4.26
N ARG A 207 -8.01 28.06 2.95
CA ARG A 207 -9.01 29.00 2.42
C ARG A 207 -10.35 28.30 2.12
N ASN A 208 -10.32 27.09 1.57
CA ASN A 208 -11.50 26.45 0.99
C ASN A 208 -12.12 25.35 1.88
N MET A 209 -11.38 24.79 2.85
CA MET A 209 -11.85 23.69 3.72
C MET A 209 -12.24 24.14 5.14
N VAL A 210 -12.39 25.44 5.40
CA VAL A 210 -12.63 26.02 6.75
C VAL A 210 -13.95 25.58 7.40
N THR A 211 -14.87 24.90 6.71
CA THR A 211 -16.18 24.62 7.31
C THR A 211 -16.74 23.20 7.12
N CYS A 212 -15.98 22.27 6.57
CA CYS A 212 -16.46 20.89 6.39
C CYS A 212 -16.02 19.98 7.55
N PHE A 213 -16.63 20.29 8.70
CA PHE A 213 -16.99 19.37 9.78
C PHE A 213 -15.86 18.71 10.61
N HIS A 214 -15.84 19.08 11.90
CA HIS A 214 -15.23 18.47 13.10
C HIS A 214 -13.71 18.34 13.25
N SER A 215 -12.86 18.52 12.24
CA SER A 215 -11.42 18.66 12.50
C SER A 215 -11.04 20.14 12.71
N LYS A 216 -11.42 20.71 13.86
CA LYS A 216 -10.59 21.77 14.49
C LYS A 216 -9.22 21.23 14.93
N GLY A 217 -8.93 19.96 14.65
CA GLY A 217 -7.61 19.37 14.78
C GLY A 217 -6.65 20.03 13.79
N LYS A 218 -5.75 20.86 14.31
CA LYS A 218 -4.45 21.09 13.68
C LYS A 218 -3.85 19.73 13.30
N PRO A 219 -3.02 19.63 12.25
CA PRO A 219 -2.26 18.41 12.00
C PRO A 219 -1.66 17.93 13.33
N PRO A 220 -1.73 16.63 13.65
CA PRO A 220 -1.31 16.13 14.95
C PRO A 220 0.07 16.71 15.24
N LYS A 221 0.19 17.50 16.31
CA LYS A 221 1.44 18.19 16.72
C LYS A 221 2.52 17.20 17.17
N ASN A 222 2.44 15.94 16.78
CA ASN A 222 3.40 14.92 17.09
C ASN A 222 4.66 15.16 16.23
N ARG A 223 5.38 16.24 16.59
CA ARG A 223 6.63 16.69 15.98
C ARG A 223 7.72 15.62 16.05
N ASP A 224 7.52 14.60 16.88
CA ASP A 224 8.45 13.49 17.08
C ASP A 224 8.27 12.37 16.02
N SER A 225 7.12 12.32 15.33
CA SER A 225 6.91 11.32 14.26
C SER A 225 7.53 11.80 12.95
N LYS A 226 8.72 11.27 12.64
CA LYS A 226 9.48 11.55 11.43
C LYS A 226 8.92 10.79 10.23
N TYR A 227 7.78 11.24 9.71
CA TYR A 227 7.24 10.64 8.49
C TYR A 227 8.11 10.93 7.28
N CYS A 228 8.06 10.02 6.31
CA CYS A 228 8.80 10.09 5.06
C CYS A 228 7.86 9.91 3.87
N PHE A 229 8.36 10.19 2.66
CA PHE A 229 7.75 9.61 1.47
C PHE A 229 8.26 8.19 1.31
N SER A 230 7.38 7.28 0.90
CA SER A 230 7.73 5.87 0.71
C SER A 230 8.90 5.68 -0.25
N ALA A 231 9.65 4.60 -0.09
CA ALA A 231 10.69 4.22 -1.03
C ALA A 231 10.12 4.01 -2.45
N ALA A 232 8.88 3.52 -2.57
CA ALA A 232 8.21 3.38 -3.86
C ALA A 232 8.01 4.72 -4.58
N ALA A 233 7.51 5.74 -3.87
CA ALA A 233 7.36 7.09 -4.41
C ALA A 233 8.70 7.70 -4.87
N GLY A 234 9.77 7.49 -4.08
CA GLY A 234 11.12 7.90 -4.48
C GLY A 234 11.63 7.16 -5.72
N THR A 235 11.35 5.86 -5.82
CA THR A 235 11.65 5.04 -7.01
C THR A 235 10.96 5.60 -8.24
N ILE A 236 9.65 5.90 -8.14
CA ILE A 236 8.86 6.46 -9.25
C ILE A 236 9.42 7.80 -9.70
N ARG A 237 9.75 8.69 -8.75
CA ARG A 237 10.39 9.98 -9.05
C ARG A 237 11.71 9.81 -9.81
N PHE A 238 12.55 8.87 -9.38
CA PHE A 238 13.81 8.55 -10.05
C PHE A 238 13.59 7.97 -11.46
N LEU A 239 12.66 7.04 -11.63
CA LEU A 239 12.37 6.45 -12.95
C LEU A 239 11.81 7.48 -13.95
N HIS A 240 11.07 8.48 -13.47
CA HIS A 240 10.62 9.60 -14.30
C HIS A 240 11.75 10.54 -14.70
N SER A 241 12.80 10.69 -13.88
CA SER A 241 13.94 11.56 -14.23
C SER A 241 14.92 10.89 -15.20
N MET A 242 14.82 9.56 -15.39
CA MET A 242 15.64 8.81 -16.34
C MET A 242 15.06 8.85 -17.77
N PRO A 243 15.92 9.03 -18.80
CA PRO A 243 15.53 8.79 -20.19
C PRO A 243 15.00 7.36 -20.41
N ILE A 244 14.10 7.20 -21.39
CA ILE A 244 13.46 5.92 -21.69
C ILE A 244 14.50 4.84 -22.04
N GLU A 245 15.52 5.21 -22.81
CA GLU A 245 16.61 4.34 -23.25
C GLU A 245 17.44 3.83 -22.06
N ALA A 246 17.57 4.65 -21.02
CA ALA A 246 18.29 4.30 -19.81
C ALA A 246 17.46 3.40 -18.91
N ARG A 247 16.22 3.80 -18.60
CA ARG A 247 15.36 3.03 -17.69
C ARG A 247 14.94 1.68 -18.28
N SER A 248 14.83 1.55 -19.60
CA SER A 248 14.56 0.27 -20.28
C SER A 248 15.65 -0.79 -20.05
N ARG A 249 16.84 -0.40 -19.58
CA ARG A 249 17.95 -1.32 -19.28
C ARG A 249 17.87 -1.90 -17.87
N LEU A 250 17.07 -1.31 -16.98
CA LEU A 250 16.87 -1.81 -15.63
C LEU A 250 16.27 -3.21 -15.65
N ARG A 251 16.77 -4.08 -14.78
CA ARG A 251 16.26 -5.46 -14.63
C ARG A 251 15.79 -5.75 -13.22
N ARG A 252 16.42 -5.19 -12.19
CA ARG A 252 16.06 -5.47 -10.80
C ARG A 252 16.06 -4.22 -9.93
N ILE A 253 14.94 -4.00 -9.26
CA ILE A 253 14.77 -2.95 -8.26
C ILE A 253 14.36 -3.59 -6.94
N ILE A 254 14.99 -3.16 -5.85
CA ILE A 254 14.59 -3.47 -4.48
C ILE A 254 14.09 -2.18 -3.84
N ILE A 255 12.87 -2.19 -3.34
CA ILE A 255 12.26 -1.07 -2.62
C ILE A 255 12.19 -1.48 -1.15
N VAL A 256 12.87 -0.75 -0.26
CA VAL A 256 12.89 -1.06 1.17
C VAL A 256 12.05 -0.03 1.91
N GLU A 257 10.90 -0.46 2.42
CA GLU A 257 10.01 0.34 3.26
C GLU A 257 10.32 0.03 4.73
N ASN A 258 11.21 0.82 5.33
CA ASN A 258 11.66 0.63 6.72
C ASN A 258 11.36 1.82 7.64
N GLN A 259 10.42 2.66 7.24
CA GLN A 259 9.97 3.83 7.98
C GLN A 259 8.48 4.09 7.71
N PRO A 260 7.76 4.80 8.61
CA PRO A 260 6.38 5.20 8.38
C PRO A 260 6.30 6.24 7.26
N SER A 261 5.53 5.93 6.22
CA SER A 261 5.36 6.84 5.08
C SER A 261 3.94 7.40 4.95
N VAL A 262 3.84 8.55 4.30
CA VAL A 262 2.58 9.28 4.11
C VAL A 262 1.79 8.81 2.88
N ALA A 263 0.53 9.25 2.78
CA ALA A 263 -0.35 9.09 1.62
C ALA A 263 -0.71 7.63 1.24
N HIS A 264 -0.85 6.75 2.24
CA HIS A 264 -1.21 5.34 2.07
C HIS A 264 -0.18 4.55 1.23
N PRO A 265 1.03 4.32 1.78
CA PRO A 265 2.14 3.72 1.05
C PRO A 265 1.83 2.37 0.38
N GLN A 266 0.82 1.66 0.87
CA GLN A 266 0.43 0.32 0.48
C GLN A 266 -0.03 0.29 -0.98
N CYS A 267 -0.66 1.36 -1.47
CA CYS A 267 -1.06 1.48 -2.87
C CYS A 267 0.06 1.98 -3.82
N HIS A 268 1.22 2.40 -3.30
CA HIS A 268 2.22 3.09 -4.13
C HIS A 268 2.86 2.21 -5.21
N ALA A 269 2.74 0.88 -5.11
CA ALA A 269 3.19 -0.03 -6.16
C ALA A 269 2.42 0.15 -7.48
N GLN A 270 1.23 0.76 -7.45
CA GLN A 270 0.47 1.09 -8.67
C GLN A 270 1.21 2.04 -9.58
N GLY A 271 1.93 3.02 -9.02
CA GLY A 271 2.74 3.94 -9.80
C GLY A 271 3.91 3.29 -10.53
N LEU A 272 4.20 2.01 -10.26
CA LEU A 272 5.24 1.23 -10.92
C LEU A 272 4.73 0.45 -12.15
N ILE A 273 3.41 0.34 -12.33
CA ILE A 273 2.79 -0.48 -13.39
C ILE A 273 3.27 -0.05 -14.78
N SER A 274 3.27 1.26 -15.07
CA SER A 274 3.72 1.79 -16.36
C SER A 274 5.16 1.38 -16.69
N PHE A 275 6.07 1.42 -15.72
CA PHE A 275 7.47 1.05 -15.92
C PHE A 275 7.65 -0.46 -16.14
N CYS A 276 6.83 -1.29 -15.47
CA CYS A 276 6.82 -2.73 -15.72
C CYS A 276 6.23 -3.08 -17.10
N LEU A 277 5.24 -2.32 -17.58
CA LEU A 277 4.71 -2.47 -18.94
C LEU A 277 5.72 -2.05 -20.01
N GLU A 278 6.40 -0.93 -19.81
CA GLU A 278 7.49 -0.48 -20.67
C GLU A 278 8.64 -1.49 -20.73
N LYS A 279 8.91 -2.18 -19.61
CA LYS A 279 9.95 -3.19 -19.53
C LYS A 279 9.48 -4.50 -18.90
N PRO A 280 8.99 -5.47 -19.70
CA PRO A 280 8.49 -6.75 -19.19
C PRO A 280 9.52 -7.62 -18.45
N GLN A 281 10.83 -7.37 -18.63
CA GLN A 281 11.90 -8.05 -17.87
C GLN A 281 12.28 -7.34 -16.57
N LEU A 282 11.68 -6.20 -16.24
CA LEU A 282 11.89 -5.53 -14.96
C LEU A 282 11.26 -6.36 -13.84
N ARG A 283 12.00 -6.56 -12.77
CA ARG A 283 11.56 -7.24 -11.55
C ARG A 283 11.70 -6.30 -10.37
N ILE A 284 10.61 -6.08 -9.67
CA ILE A 284 10.52 -5.20 -8.51
C ILE A 284 10.20 -6.03 -7.28
N GLU A 285 11.07 -5.94 -6.28
CA GLU A 285 10.88 -6.58 -4.99
C GLU A 285 10.69 -5.49 -3.93
N ARG A 286 9.48 -5.39 -3.37
CA ARG A 286 9.16 -4.40 -2.35
C ARG A 286 9.13 -5.05 -0.98
N ARG A 287 10.10 -4.70 -0.15
CA ARG A 287 10.32 -5.23 1.19
C ARG A 287 9.77 -4.27 2.23
N ILE A 288 8.98 -4.78 3.17
CA ILE A 288 8.34 -3.99 4.23
C ILE A 288 8.82 -4.49 5.57
N ASP A 289 9.48 -3.62 6.34
CA ASP A 289 9.75 -3.86 7.75
C ASP A 289 8.43 -3.79 8.53
N LEU A 290 7.97 -4.92 9.08
CA LEU A 290 6.72 -4.97 9.81
C LEU A 290 6.71 -4.01 11.00
N SER A 291 7.80 -4.00 11.76
CA SER A 291 7.92 -3.24 13.01
C SER A 291 8.05 -1.73 12.78
N LYS A 292 8.81 -1.31 11.76
CA LYS A 292 9.12 0.11 11.51
C LYS A 292 8.21 0.76 10.47
N CYS A 293 7.57 -0.03 9.60
CA CYS A 293 6.72 0.48 8.54
C CYS A 293 5.27 0.08 8.73
N ALA A 294 4.96 -1.23 8.73
CA ALA A 294 3.58 -1.70 8.67
C ALA A 294 2.76 -1.28 9.91
N PHE A 295 3.31 -1.47 11.12
CA PHE A 295 2.58 -1.20 12.37
C PHE A 295 2.63 0.27 12.81
N GLN A 296 3.61 1.04 12.32
CA GLN A 296 3.78 2.45 12.70
C GLN A 296 3.04 3.43 11.79
N CYS A 297 2.33 2.97 10.76
CA CYS A 297 1.57 3.83 9.86
C CYS A 297 0.33 4.43 10.57
N GLN A 298 0.50 5.59 11.21
CA GLN A 298 -0.52 6.16 12.12
C GLN A 298 -1.71 6.85 11.42
N TRP A 299 -1.79 6.87 10.09
CA TRP A 299 -2.88 7.52 9.35
C TRP A 299 -4.25 6.83 9.53
N PHE A 300 -4.27 5.61 10.11
CA PHE A 300 -5.49 4.90 10.53
C PHE A 300 -6.05 5.37 11.88
N LYS A 301 -5.46 6.39 12.51
CA LYS A 301 -5.89 6.92 13.82
C LYS A 301 -7.27 7.59 13.84
N SER A 302 -7.97 7.79 12.72
CA SER A 302 -9.21 8.58 12.70
C SER A 302 -10.42 7.93 13.37
N ARG A 303 -10.45 6.61 13.55
CA ARG A 303 -11.48 5.94 14.38
C ARG A 303 -11.02 5.55 15.79
N TYR A 304 -9.71 5.56 16.02
CA TYR A 304 -9.08 5.16 17.30
C TYR A 304 -8.40 6.34 18.01
N GLN A 305 -8.68 7.57 17.59
CA GLN A 305 -8.18 8.78 18.25
C GLN A 305 -8.64 8.88 19.70
N LEU A 306 -9.83 8.34 20.03
CA LEU A 306 -10.30 8.23 21.42
C LEU A 306 -9.44 7.29 22.29
N TYR A 307 -8.71 6.39 21.64
CA TYR A 307 -7.90 5.38 22.28
C TYR A 307 -6.44 5.86 22.36
N ALA A 308 -5.93 6.51 21.30
CA ALA A 308 -4.54 6.98 21.16
C ALA A 308 -4.06 8.00 22.23
N GLU A 309 -4.94 8.72 22.92
CA GLU A 309 -4.54 9.58 24.04
C GLU A 309 -4.03 8.80 25.27
N LEU A 310 -4.23 7.47 25.30
CA LEU A 310 -3.68 6.55 26.30
C LEU A 310 -2.38 5.83 25.86
N TRP A 311 -1.84 6.08 24.66
CA TRP A 311 -0.69 5.34 24.10
C TRP A 311 0.59 6.19 24.02
N PRO A 312 1.63 5.88 24.82
CA PRO A 312 2.99 6.35 24.56
C PRO A 312 3.65 5.55 23.42
N PRO A 313 4.47 6.18 22.57
CA PRO A 313 5.14 5.55 21.41
C PRO A 313 6.24 4.52 21.76
N ASN A 314 6.34 4.09 23.03
CA ASN A 314 7.50 3.37 23.58
C ASN A 314 7.16 2.10 24.37
N LYS A 315 5.99 1.48 24.17
CA LYS A 315 5.66 0.19 24.81
C LYS A 315 5.77 -0.97 23.83
N ASP A 316 6.38 -2.05 24.31
CA ASP A 316 6.41 -3.36 23.67
C ASP A 316 5.01 -3.79 23.21
N TYR A 317 4.88 -3.99 21.89
CA TYR A 317 3.65 -4.37 21.19
C TYR A 317 3.17 -5.80 21.53
N THR A 318 3.89 -6.53 22.38
CA THR A 318 3.68 -7.95 22.67
C THR A 318 2.73 -8.22 23.83
N ASN A 319 2.33 -7.19 24.61
CA ASN A 319 1.66 -7.41 25.90
C ASN A 319 0.18 -7.00 25.98
N ASN A 320 -0.44 -6.49 24.90
CA ASN A 320 -1.86 -6.11 24.93
C ASN A 320 -2.68 -6.82 23.83
N PRO A 321 -3.62 -7.71 24.20
CA PRO A 321 -4.50 -8.43 23.25
C PRO A 321 -5.31 -7.51 22.32
N ARG A 322 -5.49 -6.23 22.66
CA ARG A 322 -6.18 -5.23 21.84
C ARG A 322 -5.37 -4.72 20.64
N ASP A 323 -4.07 -5.00 20.58
CA ASP A 323 -3.17 -4.50 19.53
C ASP A 323 -3.11 -5.43 18.31
N ILE A 324 -3.53 -6.69 18.46
CA ILE A 324 -3.50 -7.71 17.40
C ILE A 324 -4.43 -7.35 16.22
N PRO A 325 -5.71 -6.96 16.41
CA PRO A 325 -6.58 -6.61 15.28
C PRO A 325 -6.05 -5.44 14.45
N HIS A 326 -5.32 -4.50 15.08
CA HIS A 326 -4.67 -3.39 14.38
C HIS A 326 -3.49 -3.85 13.54
N ALA A 327 -2.62 -4.70 14.09
CA ALA A 327 -1.51 -5.29 13.35
C ALA A 327 -2.00 -6.08 12.13
N ILE A 328 -3.08 -6.86 12.30
CA ILE A 328 -3.73 -7.61 11.22
C ILE A 328 -4.34 -6.67 10.18
N SER A 329 -5.08 -5.64 10.58
CA SER A 329 -5.64 -4.63 9.65
C SER A 329 -4.54 -3.91 8.85
N SER A 330 -3.41 -3.61 9.49
CA SER A 330 -2.26 -3.01 8.82
C SER A 330 -1.68 -3.95 7.76
N ILE A 331 -1.42 -5.22 8.09
CA ILE A 331 -0.89 -6.21 7.13
C ILE A 331 -1.87 -6.47 5.99
N THR A 332 -3.15 -6.70 6.31
CA THR A 332 -4.19 -6.99 5.31
C THR A 332 -4.31 -5.88 4.28
N SER A 333 -4.09 -4.62 4.66
CA SER A 333 -4.05 -3.50 3.72
C SER A 333 -2.94 -3.60 2.67
N TRP A 334 -1.77 -4.13 3.05
CA TRP A 334 -0.68 -4.39 2.12
C TRP A 334 -0.96 -5.61 1.24
N LEU A 335 -1.56 -6.66 1.82
CA LEU A 335 -1.94 -7.88 1.08
C LEU A 335 -2.94 -7.57 -0.04
N VAL A 336 -4.03 -6.86 0.30
CA VAL A 336 -5.11 -6.56 -0.65
C VAL A 336 -4.66 -5.60 -1.75
N GLU A 337 -3.82 -4.61 -1.42
CA GLU A 337 -3.26 -3.69 -2.42
C GLU A 337 -2.27 -4.38 -3.35
N ALA A 338 -1.42 -5.28 -2.83
CA ALA A 338 -0.53 -6.07 -3.66
C ALA A 338 -1.34 -6.93 -4.63
N LYS A 339 -2.34 -7.68 -4.13
CA LYS A 339 -3.17 -8.56 -4.96
C LYS A 339 -3.92 -7.79 -6.05
N ALA A 340 -4.38 -6.58 -5.75
CA ALA A 340 -5.09 -5.75 -6.72
C ALA A 340 -4.23 -5.36 -7.94
N LEU A 341 -2.90 -5.33 -7.81
CA LEU A 341 -2.00 -4.89 -8.89
C LEU A 341 -2.19 -5.65 -10.20
N ALA A 342 -2.41 -6.98 -10.15
CA ALA A 342 -2.61 -7.78 -11.34
C ALA A 342 -3.85 -7.33 -12.13
N SER A 343 -4.96 -7.10 -11.42
CA SER A 343 -6.21 -6.59 -12.02
C SER A 343 -6.08 -5.16 -12.58
N GLN A 344 -5.08 -4.41 -12.11
CA GLN A 344 -4.75 -3.06 -12.56
C GLN A 344 -3.71 -3.03 -13.69
N GLY A 345 -3.28 -4.19 -14.18
CA GLY A 345 -2.39 -4.32 -15.33
C GLY A 345 -0.90 -4.49 -14.99
N MET A 346 -0.55 -4.75 -13.72
CA MET A 346 0.81 -5.16 -13.38
C MET A 346 1.13 -6.50 -14.09
N PRO A 347 2.22 -6.59 -14.88
CA PRO A 347 2.59 -7.84 -15.53
C PRO A 347 2.88 -8.95 -14.52
N HIS A 348 2.57 -10.19 -14.90
CA HIS A 348 2.89 -11.37 -14.10
C HIS A 348 4.39 -11.42 -13.79
N ASP A 349 4.76 -11.86 -12.59
CA ASP A 349 6.12 -11.90 -12.06
C ASP A 349 6.90 -10.58 -11.99
N ALA A 350 6.33 -9.44 -12.41
CA ALA A 350 7.04 -8.16 -12.39
C ALA A 350 7.20 -7.60 -10.97
N PHE A 351 6.32 -7.99 -10.05
CA PHE A 351 6.26 -7.47 -8.69
C PHE A 351 6.21 -8.59 -7.66
N THR A 352 6.92 -8.40 -6.54
CA THR A 352 6.83 -9.24 -5.35
C THR A 352 6.81 -8.36 -4.11
N LEU A 353 5.86 -8.59 -3.21
CA LEU A 353 5.85 -7.99 -1.89
C LEU A 353 6.54 -8.93 -0.90
N VAL A 354 7.45 -8.44 -0.08
CA VAL A 354 8.13 -9.22 0.95
C VAL A 354 7.86 -8.57 2.31
N LEU A 355 7.21 -9.29 3.20
CA LEU A 355 7.05 -8.93 4.61
C LEU A 355 8.33 -9.33 5.34
N GLU A 356 9.01 -8.35 5.93
CA GLU A 356 10.26 -8.54 6.65
C GLU A 356 10.08 -8.37 8.16
N ASP A 357 10.53 -9.35 8.93
CA ASP A 357 10.78 -9.20 10.36
C ASP A 357 12.29 -9.05 10.59
N LEU A 358 12.72 -7.80 10.73
CA LEU A 358 14.12 -7.46 11.00
C LEU A 358 14.40 -7.27 12.50
N SER A 359 13.37 -7.42 13.36
CA SER A 359 13.47 -7.10 14.79
C SER A 359 14.12 -8.19 15.64
N SER A 360 14.45 -9.37 15.09
CA SER A 360 14.99 -10.54 15.82
C SER A 360 14.12 -11.04 16.99
N THR A 361 12.87 -10.58 17.06
CA THR A 361 11.92 -10.80 18.17
C THR A 361 10.91 -11.91 17.91
N GLU A 362 11.05 -12.67 16.82
CA GLU A 362 10.02 -13.63 16.33
C GLU A 362 8.63 -13.00 16.11
N LEU A 363 8.57 -11.67 16.04
CA LEU A 363 7.34 -10.90 15.94
C LEU A 363 6.56 -11.24 14.67
N GLY A 364 7.28 -11.42 13.56
CA GLY A 364 6.70 -11.84 12.28
C GLY A 364 6.00 -13.19 12.42
N PHE A 365 6.63 -14.16 13.08
CA PHE A 365 6.05 -15.49 13.32
C PHE A 365 4.78 -15.38 14.17
N ALA A 366 4.86 -14.70 15.32
CA ALA A 366 3.72 -14.55 16.24
C ALA A 366 2.52 -13.89 15.57
N ILE A 367 2.74 -12.80 14.85
CA ILE A 367 1.66 -12.09 14.15
C ILE A 367 1.10 -12.94 13.01
N PHE A 368 1.92 -13.78 12.36
CA PHE A 368 1.40 -14.69 11.34
C PHE A 368 0.55 -15.82 11.93
N GLN A 369 0.82 -16.29 13.14
CA GLN A 369 -0.08 -17.23 13.82
C GLN A 369 -1.44 -16.58 14.10
N GLU A 370 -1.45 -15.33 14.56
CA GLU A 370 -2.69 -14.56 14.73
C GLU A 370 -3.42 -14.31 13.40
N LEU A 371 -2.67 -14.01 12.33
CA LEU A 371 -3.21 -13.82 10.99
C LEU A 371 -3.92 -15.09 10.50
N LYS A 372 -3.30 -16.26 10.69
CA LYS A 372 -3.91 -17.56 10.41
C LYS A 372 -5.20 -17.74 11.20
N TRP A 373 -5.16 -17.50 12.50
CA TRP A 373 -6.34 -17.64 13.36
C TRP A 373 -7.50 -16.77 12.86
N VAL A 374 -7.25 -15.48 12.61
CA VAL A 374 -8.27 -14.56 12.08
C VAL A 374 -8.80 -15.02 10.71
N ALA A 375 -7.93 -15.51 9.82
CA ALA A 375 -8.32 -16.05 8.54
C ALA A 375 -9.22 -17.29 8.68
N CYS A 376 -8.92 -18.19 9.62
CA CYS A 376 -9.77 -19.34 9.92
C CYS A 376 -11.14 -18.93 10.49
N VAL A 377 -11.16 -17.99 11.43
CA VAL A 377 -12.42 -17.47 11.99
C VAL A 377 -13.30 -16.88 10.89
N GLN A 378 -12.72 -16.08 9.99
CA GLN A 378 -13.45 -15.52 8.87
C GLN A 378 -13.93 -16.61 7.88
N LEU A 379 -13.10 -17.60 7.56
CA LEU A 379 -13.49 -18.72 6.67
C LEU A 379 -14.68 -19.49 7.23
N LEU A 380 -14.64 -19.86 8.52
CA LEU A 380 -15.72 -20.59 9.16
C LEU A 380 -17.01 -19.78 9.18
N PHE A 381 -16.91 -18.47 9.43
CA PHE A 381 -18.06 -17.58 9.36
C PHE A 381 -18.64 -17.49 7.94
N GLU A 382 -17.80 -17.36 6.91
CA GLU A 382 -18.24 -17.34 5.51
C GLU A 382 -18.94 -18.65 5.11
N LEU A 383 -18.42 -19.80 5.54
CA LEU A 383 -19.05 -21.12 5.34
C LEU A 383 -20.38 -21.27 6.08
N ASP A 384 -20.46 -20.83 7.33
CA ASP A 384 -21.70 -20.88 8.11
C ASP A 384 -22.77 -19.95 7.50
N ILE A 385 -22.40 -18.79 6.95
CA ILE A 385 -23.31 -17.93 6.19
C ILE A 385 -23.82 -18.63 4.93
N GLU A 386 -22.95 -19.31 4.19
CA GLU A 386 -23.36 -20.04 2.98
C GLU A 386 -24.30 -21.20 3.32
N ALA A 387 -24.10 -21.86 4.46
CA ALA A 387 -24.96 -22.93 4.96
C ALA A 387 -26.31 -22.42 5.52
N LEU A 388 -26.32 -21.25 6.15
CA LEU A 388 -27.54 -20.55 6.56
C LEU A 388 -28.23 -20.00 5.29
N HIS A 389 -29.25 -20.70 4.79
CA HIS A 389 -30.08 -20.20 3.68
C HIS A 389 -30.40 -18.70 3.85
N ALA A 390 -30.46 -17.97 2.73
CA ALA A 390 -30.45 -16.49 2.64
C ALA A 390 -31.40 -15.71 3.57
N VAL A 391 -32.38 -16.37 4.18
CA VAL A 391 -33.34 -15.80 5.13
C VAL A 391 -32.69 -15.43 6.48
N HIS A 392 -31.62 -16.11 6.91
CA HIS A 392 -30.96 -15.87 8.21
C HIS A 392 -29.51 -15.39 8.10
N ALA A 393 -28.98 -15.24 6.88
CA ALA A 393 -27.64 -14.73 6.68
C ALA A 393 -27.55 -13.25 7.16
N PRO A 394 -26.55 -12.89 8.00
CA PRO A 394 -26.32 -11.51 8.38
C PRO A 394 -26.10 -10.66 7.12
N ALA A 395 -26.72 -9.48 7.10
CA ALA A 395 -26.49 -8.52 6.02
C ALA A 395 -24.99 -8.23 5.90
N TRP A 396 -24.50 -8.04 4.67
CA TRP A 396 -23.07 -7.74 4.42
C TRP A 396 -22.54 -6.59 5.29
N THR A 397 -23.38 -5.59 5.58
CA THR A 397 -23.05 -4.46 6.47
C THR A 397 -22.75 -4.88 7.91
N GLU A 398 -23.35 -5.96 8.40
CA GLU A 398 -23.04 -6.51 9.73
C GLU A 398 -21.74 -7.32 9.70
N GLN A 399 -21.49 -8.05 8.62
CA GLN A 399 -20.25 -8.82 8.45
C GLN A 399 -19.01 -7.90 8.50
N ILE A 400 -19.03 -6.78 7.79
CA ILE A 400 -17.91 -5.83 7.72
C ILE A 400 -17.70 -5.00 9.02
N LYS A 401 -18.68 -5.00 9.94
CA LYS A 401 -18.52 -4.40 11.28
C LYS A 401 -17.72 -5.31 12.20
N CYS A 402 -17.73 -6.62 11.97
CA CYS A 402 -16.96 -7.57 12.77
C CYS A 402 -15.46 -7.23 12.72
N SER A 403 -14.82 -7.21 13.89
CA SER A 403 -13.39 -6.84 14.03
C SER A 403 -12.43 -7.84 13.39
N TRP A 404 -12.87 -9.09 13.22
CA TRP A 404 -12.13 -10.18 12.59
C TRP A 404 -12.43 -10.31 11.08
N TYR A 405 -13.45 -9.62 10.55
CA TYR A 405 -13.68 -9.56 9.11
C TYR A 405 -12.74 -8.51 8.50
N ASN A 406 -11.88 -8.96 7.58
CA ASN A 406 -10.92 -8.10 6.90
C ASN A 406 -11.46 -7.68 5.52
N TYR A 407 -11.37 -8.59 4.55
CA TYR A 407 -11.90 -8.40 3.20
C TYR A 407 -12.28 -9.75 2.60
N ARG A 408 -13.06 -9.76 1.53
CA ARG A 408 -13.55 -10.99 0.92
C ARG A 408 -12.39 -11.72 0.25
N GLY A 409 -12.24 -13.02 0.53
CA GLY A 409 -11.12 -13.82 0.02
C GLY A 409 -9.83 -13.67 0.83
N PHE A 410 -9.85 -12.94 1.95
CA PHE A 410 -8.73 -12.87 2.88
C PHE A 410 -8.23 -14.26 3.34
N PRO A 411 -9.10 -15.24 3.66
CA PRO A 411 -8.61 -16.57 4.04
C PRO A 411 -7.78 -17.25 2.95
N GLN A 412 -8.21 -17.18 1.69
CA GLN A 412 -7.46 -17.72 0.56
C GLN A 412 -6.12 -16.99 0.37
N ASP A 413 -6.11 -15.67 0.53
CA ASP A 413 -4.89 -14.88 0.36
C ASP A 413 -3.87 -15.14 1.48
N ALA A 414 -4.35 -15.39 2.70
CA ALA A 414 -3.52 -15.83 3.80
C ALA A 414 -2.91 -17.22 3.51
N GLU A 415 -3.72 -18.17 3.05
CA GLU A 415 -3.28 -19.50 2.64
C GLU A 415 -2.22 -19.43 1.53
N ASP A 416 -2.50 -18.70 0.45
CA ASP A 416 -1.60 -18.55 -0.69
C ASP A 416 -0.27 -17.89 -0.29
N THR A 417 -0.30 -16.96 0.66
CA THR A 417 0.91 -16.35 1.22
C THR A 417 1.74 -17.36 2.02
N ILE A 418 1.10 -18.20 2.83
CA ILE A 418 1.77 -19.25 3.63
C ILE A 418 2.33 -20.35 2.73
N SER A 419 1.56 -20.79 1.74
CA SER A 419 1.95 -21.81 0.76
C SER A 419 2.88 -21.29 -0.35
N ARG A 420 3.30 -20.02 -0.30
CA ARG A 420 4.19 -19.37 -1.28
C ARG A 420 3.65 -19.38 -2.72
N LYS A 421 2.33 -19.39 -2.88
CA LYS A 421 1.61 -19.26 -4.16
C LYS A 421 1.25 -17.80 -4.47
N SER A 422 1.29 -16.92 -3.47
CA SER A 422 1.01 -15.50 -3.60
C SER A 422 2.22 -14.71 -4.14
N ILE A 423 1.95 -13.54 -4.72
CA ILE A 423 2.95 -12.49 -4.99
C ILE A 423 3.52 -11.89 -3.68
N VAL A 424 2.86 -12.15 -2.55
CA VAL A 424 3.34 -11.80 -1.22
C VAL A 424 4.15 -12.95 -0.65
N ARG A 425 5.31 -12.62 -0.07
CA ARG A 425 6.24 -13.55 0.58
C ARG A 425 6.60 -13.03 1.97
N CYS A 426 7.04 -13.93 2.84
CA CYS A 426 7.61 -13.59 4.14
C CYS A 426 9.08 -14.01 4.16
N ASN A 427 9.93 -13.21 4.81
CA ASN A 427 11.34 -13.57 5.03
C ASN A 427 11.58 -14.33 6.36
N PHE A 428 10.51 -14.57 7.11
CA PHE A 428 10.48 -15.28 8.39
C PHE A 428 9.63 -16.55 8.27
N GLU A 429 9.71 -17.43 9.26
CA GLU A 429 8.92 -18.66 9.29
C GLU A 429 7.42 -18.36 9.45
N THR A 430 6.60 -19.03 8.65
CA THR A 430 5.13 -18.90 8.72
C THR A 430 4.48 -20.13 9.36
N GLY A 431 5.26 -21.10 9.84
CA GLY A 431 4.75 -22.28 10.55
C GLY A 431 4.16 -23.40 9.68
N GLY A 432 4.53 -23.50 8.39
CA GLY A 432 4.45 -24.72 7.57
C GLY A 432 3.07 -25.26 7.16
N SER A 433 2.15 -25.49 8.11
CA SER A 433 0.80 -25.99 7.85
C SER A 433 -0.24 -24.86 7.80
N TRP A 434 -1.18 -24.99 6.87
CA TRP A 434 -2.43 -24.23 6.89
C TRP A 434 -3.38 -24.86 7.92
N ILE A 435 -4.31 -24.07 8.45
CA ILE A 435 -5.19 -24.53 9.54
C ILE A 435 -6.05 -25.72 9.11
N ALA A 436 -6.41 -25.85 7.82
CA ALA A 436 -7.12 -27.04 7.32
C ALA A 436 -6.31 -28.34 7.53
N ASP A 437 -5.00 -28.29 7.35
CA ASP A 437 -4.11 -29.43 7.59
C ASP A 437 -3.98 -29.73 9.10
N GLU A 438 -4.13 -28.72 9.95
CA GLU A 438 -4.11 -28.89 11.42
C GLU A 438 -5.44 -29.42 11.96
N MET A 439 -6.57 -29.02 11.39
CA MET A 439 -7.89 -29.61 11.68
C MET A 439 -7.98 -31.08 11.23
N ALA A 440 -7.23 -31.46 10.20
CA ALA A 440 -7.19 -32.83 9.69
C ALA A 440 -6.27 -33.78 10.48
N LYS A 441 -5.41 -33.27 11.39
CA LYS A 441 -4.53 -34.11 12.21
C LYS A 441 -5.34 -34.87 13.29
N PRO A 442 -4.97 -36.13 13.64
CA PRO A 442 -5.59 -36.83 14.76
C PRO A 442 -5.37 -36.05 16.07
N GLY A 443 -6.45 -35.65 16.74
CA GLY A 443 -6.40 -34.77 17.92
C GLY A 443 -6.41 -33.27 17.62
N GLY A 444 -6.50 -32.89 16.34
CA GLY A 444 -6.77 -31.51 15.91
C GLY A 444 -8.16 -31.05 16.38
N MET A 445 -8.31 -29.74 16.56
CA MET A 445 -9.57 -29.13 16.95
C MET A 445 -10.62 -29.39 15.86
N SER A 446 -11.64 -30.20 16.16
CA SER A 446 -12.66 -30.55 15.18
C SER A 446 -13.42 -29.31 14.71
N ALA A 447 -13.92 -29.32 13.47
CA ALA A 447 -14.76 -28.24 12.95
C ALA A 447 -15.95 -27.93 13.89
N ASP A 448 -16.48 -28.94 14.58
CA ASP A 448 -17.55 -28.77 15.57
C ASP A 448 -17.07 -28.17 16.89
N ALA A 449 -15.85 -28.45 17.34
CA ALA A 449 -15.24 -27.79 18.50
C ALA A 449 -14.93 -26.31 18.22
N LEU A 450 -14.43 -26.01 17.01
CA LEU A 450 -14.26 -24.65 16.50
C LEU A 450 -15.59 -23.90 16.37
N ARG A 451 -16.62 -24.53 15.78
CA ARG A 451 -17.98 -23.97 15.75
C ARG A 451 -18.53 -23.72 17.14
N THR A 452 -18.28 -24.61 18.11
CA THR A 452 -18.72 -24.42 19.50
C THR A 452 -18.01 -23.23 20.15
N ILE A 453 -16.71 -23.07 19.91
CA ILE A 453 -15.93 -21.92 20.38
C ILE A 453 -16.37 -20.62 19.70
N LEU A 454 -16.65 -20.65 18.40
CA LEU A 454 -17.22 -19.51 17.67
C LEU A 454 -18.65 -19.19 18.15
N ARG A 455 -19.50 -20.18 18.43
CA ARG A 455 -20.83 -19.93 19.03
C ARG A 455 -20.74 -19.34 20.43
N ASN A 456 -19.67 -19.60 21.17
CA ASN A 456 -19.48 -19.05 22.53
C ASN A 456 -18.69 -17.74 22.57
N ILE A 457 -17.90 -17.41 21.54
CA ILE A 457 -17.08 -16.18 21.46
C ILE A 457 -17.68 -15.14 20.50
N VAL A 458 -18.23 -15.59 19.37
CA VAL A 458 -18.68 -14.71 18.27
C VAL A 458 -20.17 -14.40 18.36
N LEU A 459 -21.05 -15.37 18.69
CA LEU A 459 -22.49 -15.11 18.80
C LEU A 459 -22.89 -14.20 19.97
N PRO A 460 -22.30 -14.28 21.19
CA PRO A 460 -22.63 -13.35 22.27
C PRO A 460 -22.16 -11.91 21.98
N ASN A 461 -21.09 -11.75 21.20
CA ASN A 461 -20.64 -10.45 20.70
C ASN A 461 -21.52 -9.92 19.54
N PHE A 462 -22.24 -10.80 18.84
CA PHE A 462 -23.26 -10.41 17.86
C PHE A 462 -24.46 -9.73 18.54
N THR A 463 -24.88 -10.20 19.71
CA THR A 463 -25.94 -9.57 20.52
C THR A 463 -25.52 -8.26 21.17
N MET A 464 -24.22 -7.97 21.26
CA MET A 464 -23.68 -6.71 21.78
C MET A 464 -23.39 -5.65 20.70
N CYS A 465 -23.44 -6.03 19.42
CA CYS A 465 -23.28 -5.13 18.27
C CYS A 465 -24.59 -4.84 17.50
N LEU A 466 -25.68 -5.53 17.86
CA LEU A 466 -27.07 -5.13 17.57
C LEU A 466 -27.55 -4.19 18.68
#